data_AF-A0A9W6TXI6-F1
#
_entry.id   AF-A0A9W6TXI6-F1
#
_cell.length_a   1.000
_cell.length_b   1.000
_cell.length_c   1.000
_cell.angle_alpha   90.00
_cell.angle_beta   90.00
_cell.angle_gamma   90.00
#
_symmetry.space_group_name_H-M   'P 1'
#
loop_
_entity.id
_entity.type
_entity.pdbx_description
1 polymer ?
#
loop_
_entity_poly.entity_id
_entity_poly.type
_entity_poly.pdbx_seq_one_letter_code
_entity_poly.pdbx_strand_id
1 'polypeptide(L)'
;MYPWFRNQCACSVMELNCFERGTTGNENEVKAMLQSLDSTVLNSLIISHCHGLVILEEIRRFNRLMTLELYNSTVLSLTSNASLSLPFHSFLTTVYIVWSQLIGGLPEGLTTALSPNIIDIEFVASNLGGSLPSDFDEKWPSVTMLYVEHCGL
;
A
#
# COMPACT_ATOMS: atom_id res chain seq x y z
N MET A 1 -1.76 9.85 -19.82
CA MET A 1 -2.79 10.40 -20.72
C MET A 1 -3.20 11.77 -20.17
N TYR A 2 -3.32 12.82 -21.00
CA TYR A 2 -3.85 14.11 -20.55
C TYR A 2 -5.36 14.12 -20.82
N PRO A 3 -6.22 14.18 -19.78
CA PRO A 3 -7.63 14.44 -19.99
C PRO A 3 -7.82 15.80 -20.67
N TRP A 4 -8.88 15.96 -21.46
CA TRP A 4 -9.21 17.28 -22.00
C TRP A 4 -9.31 18.32 -20.87
N PHE A 5 -8.68 19.48 -21.07
CA PHE A 5 -8.61 20.60 -20.13
C PHE A 5 -7.75 20.40 -18.86
N ARG A 6 -6.89 19.38 -18.80
CA ARG A 6 -5.90 19.21 -17.72
C ARG A 6 -4.48 19.48 -18.23
N ASN A 7 -3.71 20.25 -17.46
CA ASN A 7 -2.30 20.52 -17.74
C ASN A 7 -1.34 19.51 -17.08
N GLN A 8 -1.88 18.46 -16.45
CA GLN A 8 -1.10 17.41 -15.76
C GLN A 8 -1.52 16.03 -16.27
N CYS A 9 -0.56 15.10 -16.32
CA CYS A 9 -0.84 13.70 -16.65
C CYS A 9 -1.81 13.11 -15.63
N ALA A 10 -2.95 12.59 -16.09
CA ALA A 10 -3.82 11.76 -15.28
C ALA A 10 -3.43 10.29 -15.50
N CYS A 11 -2.86 9.67 -14.47
CA CYS A 11 -2.50 8.27 -14.48
C CYS A 11 -3.46 7.53 -13.55
N SER A 12 -4.34 6.70 -14.12
CA SER A 12 -5.21 5.83 -13.34
C SER A 12 -4.44 4.74 -12.61
N VAL A 13 -3.32 4.30 -13.19
CA VAL A 13 -2.37 3.36 -12.60
C VAL A 13 -1.03 4.06 -12.55
N MET A 14 -0.38 4.06 -11.38
CA MET A 14 0.91 4.70 -11.18
C MET A 14 1.87 3.77 -10.44
N GLU A 15 3.08 3.65 -10.96
CA GLU A 15 4.20 3.03 -10.28
C GLU A 15 5.15 4.11 -9.72
N LEU A 16 5.47 3.99 -8.44
CA LEU A 16 6.51 4.73 -7.75
C LEU A 16 7.71 3.80 -7.53
N ASN A 17 8.59 3.76 -8.53
CA ASN A 17 9.80 2.98 -8.49
C ASN A 17 10.94 3.78 -7.84
N CYS A 18 11.35 3.39 -6.62
CA CYS A 18 12.41 4.08 -5.89
C CYS A 18 13.78 3.96 -6.58
N PHE A 19 14.07 2.80 -7.19
CA PHE A 19 15.33 2.57 -7.89
C PHE A 19 15.49 3.51 -9.09
N GLU A 20 14.46 3.64 -9.93
CA GLU A 20 14.50 4.54 -11.09
C GLU A 20 14.61 6.02 -10.70
N ARG A 21 14.06 6.38 -9.52
CA ARG A 21 14.06 7.75 -9.01
C ARG A 21 15.33 8.09 -8.21
N GLY A 22 16.21 7.12 -7.99
CA GLY A 22 17.40 7.30 -7.13
C GLY A 22 17.03 7.60 -5.67
N THR A 23 15.87 7.10 -5.21
CA THR A 23 15.38 7.28 -3.84
C THR A 23 15.43 5.96 -3.07
N THR A 24 15.29 6.04 -1.76
CA THR A 24 15.30 4.89 -0.85
C THR A 24 13.90 4.48 -0.39
N GLY A 25 12.96 5.42 -0.43
CA GLY A 25 11.60 5.25 0.09
C GLY A 25 11.44 5.79 1.52
N ASN A 26 12.35 6.66 1.96
CA ASN A 26 12.20 7.32 3.26
C ASN A 26 11.01 8.30 3.28
N GLU A 27 10.67 8.74 4.48
CA GLU A 27 9.50 9.59 4.74
C GLU A 27 9.38 10.79 3.79
N ASN A 28 10.44 11.60 3.68
CA ASN A 28 10.40 12.82 2.87
C ASN A 28 10.26 12.53 1.37
N GLU A 29 10.93 11.48 0.90
CA GLU A 29 10.86 11.04 -0.50
C GLU A 29 9.46 10.53 -0.85
N VAL A 30 8.91 9.63 -0.03
CA VAL A 30 7.57 9.07 -0.24
C VAL A 30 6.51 10.16 -0.18
N LYS A 31 6.59 11.06 0.80
CA LYS A 31 5.71 12.23 0.90
C LYS A 31 5.73 13.06 -0.38
N ALA A 32 6.91 13.42 -0.88
CA ALA A 32 7.03 14.21 -2.11
C ALA A 32 6.49 13.45 -3.33
N MET A 33 6.76 12.15 -3.43
CA MET A 33 6.24 11.30 -4.51
C MET A 33 4.71 11.24 -4.49
N LEU A 34 4.10 10.94 -3.35
CA LEU A 34 2.63 10.90 -3.21
C LEU A 34 2.01 12.28 -3.46
N GLN A 35 2.66 13.36 -3.04
CA GLN A 35 2.16 14.71 -3.28
C GLN A 35 2.12 15.11 -4.75
N SER A 36 3.01 14.54 -5.57
CA SER A 36 3.06 14.80 -7.00
C SER A 36 1.93 14.13 -7.80
N LEU A 37 1.20 13.18 -7.20
CA LEU A 37 0.15 12.41 -7.87
C LEU A 37 -1.20 13.13 -7.85
N ASP A 38 -1.96 13.01 -8.96
CA ASP A 38 -3.34 13.48 -9.03
C ASP A 38 -4.26 12.55 -8.23
N SER A 39 -4.67 13.01 -7.06
CA SER A 39 -5.49 12.22 -6.14
C SER A 39 -6.92 11.98 -6.59
N THR A 40 -7.37 12.65 -7.66
CA THR A 40 -8.75 12.53 -8.15
C THR A 40 -8.94 11.43 -9.19
N VAL A 41 -7.84 10.95 -9.79
CA VAL A 41 -7.85 9.96 -10.88
C VAL A 41 -7.10 8.68 -10.53
N LEU A 42 -6.23 8.71 -9.51
CA LEU A 42 -5.43 7.55 -9.14
C LEU A 42 -6.31 6.43 -8.59
N ASN A 43 -6.21 5.27 -9.22
CA ASN A 43 -6.99 4.08 -8.92
C ASN A 43 -6.10 2.92 -8.46
N SER A 44 -4.95 2.70 -9.10
CA SER A 44 -3.97 1.70 -8.67
C SER A 44 -2.63 2.36 -8.38
N LEU A 45 -2.06 2.06 -7.22
CA LEU A 45 -0.75 2.54 -6.80
C LEU A 45 0.17 1.35 -6.54
N ILE A 46 1.28 1.32 -7.26
CA ILE A 46 2.37 0.36 -7.07
C ILE A 46 3.54 1.14 -6.47
N ILE A 47 4.10 0.68 -5.36
CA ILE A 47 5.34 1.21 -4.79
C ILE A 47 6.38 0.10 -4.88
N SER A 48 7.44 0.34 -5.66
CA SER A 48 8.39 -0.69 -6.04
C SER A 48 9.84 -0.34 -5.73
N HIS A 49 10.64 -1.36 -5.41
CA HIS A 49 12.10 -1.26 -5.27
C HIS A 49 12.58 -0.27 -4.21
N CYS A 50 11.81 -0.08 -3.14
CA CYS A 50 12.13 0.82 -2.04
C CYS A 50 12.78 0.04 -0.89
N HIS A 51 14.05 0.34 -0.56
CA HIS A 51 14.83 -0.39 0.44
C HIS A 51 14.61 0.09 1.89
N GLY A 52 13.86 1.16 2.08
CA GLY A 52 13.49 1.70 3.39
C GLY A 52 12.12 2.35 3.36
N LEU A 53 11.12 1.63 2.85
CA LEU A 53 9.80 2.16 2.58
C LEU A 53 9.06 2.53 3.88
N VAL A 54 8.73 3.81 3.99
CA VAL A 54 7.88 4.39 5.03
C VAL A 54 6.62 4.97 4.39
N ILE A 55 5.47 4.37 4.66
CA ILE A 55 4.17 4.84 4.14
C ILE A 55 3.49 5.72 5.18
N LEU A 56 3.04 6.89 4.72
CA LEU A 56 2.54 8.00 5.54
C LEU A 56 1.07 8.32 5.25
N GLU A 57 0.53 9.25 6.04
CA GLU A 57 -0.86 9.68 5.97
C GLU A 57 -1.26 10.29 4.63
N GLU A 58 -0.31 10.77 3.80
CA GLU A 58 -0.58 11.31 2.47
C GLU A 58 -1.31 10.31 1.56
N ILE A 59 -1.18 9.01 1.80
CA ILE A 59 -1.90 7.96 1.07
C ILE A 59 -3.43 8.08 1.22
N ARG A 60 -3.91 8.72 2.29
CA ARG A 60 -5.34 8.96 2.55
C ARG A 60 -6.00 9.91 1.56
N ARG A 61 -5.22 10.67 0.79
CA ARG A 61 -5.74 11.57 -0.24
C ARG A 61 -6.35 10.83 -1.43
N PHE A 62 -5.93 9.59 -1.66
CA PHE A 62 -6.34 8.77 -2.79
C PHE A 62 -7.67 8.07 -2.52
N ASN A 63 -8.75 8.83 -2.40
CA ASN A 63 -10.07 8.28 -2.09
C ASN A 63 -10.66 7.38 -3.19
N ARG A 64 -10.10 7.40 -4.40
CA ARG A 64 -10.47 6.51 -5.52
C ARG A 64 -9.56 5.29 -5.68
N LEU A 65 -8.59 5.11 -4.79
CA LEU A 65 -7.67 3.97 -4.84
C LEU A 65 -8.46 2.67 -4.67
N MET A 66 -8.39 1.77 -5.65
CA MET A 66 -8.95 0.41 -5.59
C MET A 66 -7.89 -0.64 -5.27
N THR A 67 -6.64 -0.39 -5.65
CA THR A 67 -5.54 -1.34 -5.50
C THR A 67 -4.29 -0.66 -4.97
N LEU A 68 -3.68 -1.27 -3.96
CA LEU A 68 -2.35 -0.93 -3.46
C LEU A 68 -1.43 -2.14 -3.60
N GLU A 69 -0.28 -1.96 -4.24
CA GLU A 69 0.74 -2.98 -4.39
C GLU A 69 2.08 -2.49 -3.85
N LEU A 70 2.70 -3.30 -2.99
CA LEU A 70 4.07 -3.15 -2.54
C LEU A 70 4.90 -4.25 -3.19
N TYR A 71 5.81 -3.87 -4.07
CA TYR A 71 6.60 -4.81 -4.87
C TYR A 71 8.09 -4.67 -4.55
N ASN A 72 8.76 -5.78 -4.26
CA ASN A 72 10.22 -5.84 -4.06
C ASN A 72 10.74 -4.71 -3.16
N SER A 73 10.11 -4.52 -2.00
CA SER A 73 10.39 -3.40 -1.10
C SER A 73 10.59 -3.87 0.34
N THR A 74 11.43 -3.16 1.09
CA THR A 74 11.58 -3.34 2.53
C THR A 74 10.71 -2.32 3.25
N VAL A 75 9.57 -2.77 3.77
CA VAL A 75 8.60 -1.97 4.50
C VAL A 75 9.07 -1.80 5.94
N LEU A 76 9.52 -0.59 6.27
CA LEU A 76 9.93 -0.23 7.63
C LEU A 76 8.72 0.14 8.48
N SER A 77 7.76 0.85 7.89
CA SER A 77 6.51 1.20 8.58
C SER A 77 5.38 1.54 7.61
N LEU A 78 4.18 1.13 8.01
CA LEU A 78 2.90 1.68 7.56
C LEU A 78 2.12 1.92 8.85
N THR A 79 2.19 3.15 9.33
CA THR A 79 1.68 3.52 10.66
C THR A 79 0.16 3.49 10.71
N SER A 80 -0.41 3.49 11.92
CA SER A 80 -1.85 3.72 12.12
C SER A 80 -2.37 5.04 11.49
N ASN A 81 -1.51 6.07 11.40
CA ASN A 81 -1.83 7.31 10.66
C ASN A 81 -1.84 7.14 9.14
N ALA A 82 -1.33 6.04 8.62
CA ALA A 82 -1.44 5.65 7.22
C ALA A 82 -2.44 4.49 7.03
N SER A 83 -3.31 4.23 8.02
CA SER A 83 -4.23 3.10 7.95
C SER A 83 -5.14 3.17 6.73
N LEU A 84 -5.36 2.00 6.13
CA LEU A 84 -6.21 1.81 4.96
C LEU A 84 -7.69 1.72 5.39
N SER A 85 -8.16 2.75 6.09
CA SER A 85 -9.45 2.78 6.80
C SER A 85 -10.57 3.49 6.01
N LEU A 86 -11.82 3.19 6.38
CA LEU A 86 -13.01 3.54 5.59
C LEU A 86 -13.28 5.05 5.35
N PRO A 87 -12.90 6.05 6.19
CA PRO A 87 -13.12 7.44 5.79
C PRO A 87 -12.18 7.88 4.66
N PHE A 88 -11.06 7.18 4.44
CA PHE A 88 -10.02 7.57 3.48
C PHE A 88 -10.01 6.69 2.23
N HIS A 89 -10.28 5.39 2.38
CA HIS A 89 -10.15 4.40 1.31
C HIS A 89 -11.46 3.64 1.08
N SER A 90 -12.50 4.37 0.68
CA SER A 90 -13.83 3.79 0.45
C SER A 90 -13.92 2.91 -0.81
N PHE A 91 -12.92 2.92 -1.69
CA PHE A 91 -12.91 2.11 -2.91
C PHE A 91 -11.82 1.03 -2.92
N LEU A 92 -10.96 1.01 -1.89
CA LEU A 92 -9.83 0.09 -1.83
C LEU A 92 -10.35 -1.31 -1.53
N THR A 93 -10.11 -2.23 -2.47
CA THR A 93 -10.58 -3.62 -2.36
C THR A 93 -9.45 -4.61 -2.18
N THR A 94 -8.27 -4.29 -2.72
CA THR A 94 -7.17 -5.25 -2.87
C THR A 94 -5.85 -4.66 -2.42
N VAL A 95 -5.10 -5.44 -1.63
CA VAL A 95 -3.74 -5.11 -1.20
C VAL A 95 -2.80 -6.25 -1.55
N TYR A 96 -1.77 -5.96 -2.34
CA TYR A 96 -0.72 -6.92 -2.72
C TYR A 96 0.60 -6.55 -2.04
N ILE A 97 1.26 -7.54 -1.43
CA ILE A 97 2.60 -7.43 -0.85
C ILE A 97 3.45 -8.56 -1.44
N VAL A 98 4.19 -8.22 -2.48
CA VAL A 98 4.90 -9.17 -3.33
C VAL A 98 6.40 -8.94 -3.23
N TRP A 99 7.16 -10.02 -3.02
CA TRP A 99 8.64 -10.01 -2.95
C TRP A 99 9.19 -9.01 -1.93
N SER A 100 8.41 -8.72 -0.88
CA SER A 100 8.68 -7.63 0.04
C SER A 100 9.06 -8.13 1.43
N GLN A 101 9.71 -7.28 2.21
CA GLN A 101 10.13 -7.58 3.58
C GLN A 101 9.41 -6.65 4.55
N LEU A 102 8.64 -7.20 5.47
CA LEU A 102 7.97 -6.44 6.52
C LEU A 102 8.83 -6.45 7.78
N ILE A 103 9.38 -5.30 8.14
CA ILE A 103 10.23 -5.18 9.32
C ILE A 103 9.35 -5.00 10.55
N GLY A 104 9.52 -5.87 11.54
CA GLY A 104 8.77 -5.81 12.80
C GLY A 104 7.39 -6.46 12.77
N GLY A 105 7.06 -7.21 11.71
CA GLY A 105 5.78 -7.91 11.58
C GLY A 105 4.81 -7.22 10.62
N LEU A 106 3.53 -7.63 10.67
CA LEU A 106 2.48 -6.95 9.93
C LEU A 106 2.34 -5.50 10.41
N PRO A 107 2.30 -4.51 9.50
CA PRO A 107 2.22 -3.12 9.88
C PRO A 107 0.85 -2.73 10.43
N GLU A 108 0.84 -1.77 11.38
CA GLU A 108 -0.38 -1.27 12.02
C GLU A 108 -1.45 -0.80 11.03
N GLY A 109 -1.06 -0.18 9.91
CA GLY A 109 -2.00 0.33 8.92
C GLY A 109 -2.77 -0.77 8.17
N LEU A 110 -2.34 -2.04 8.27
CA LEU A 110 -3.08 -3.21 7.78
C LEU A 110 -3.88 -3.90 8.88
N THR A 111 -3.57 -3.68 10.15
CA THR A 111 -4.21 -4.39 11.27
C THR A 111 -5.16 -3.52 12.09
N THR A 112 -5.19 -2.21 11.83
CA THR A 112 -5.93 -1.23 12.64
C THR A 112 -7.04 -0.57 11.83
N ALA A 113 -8.30 -0.83 12.21
CA ALA A 113 -9.49 -0.23 11.61
C ALA A 113 -9.53 -0.36 10.07
N LEU A 114 -9.15 -1.52 9.56
CA LEU A 114 -9.09 -1.79 8.12
C LEU A 114 -10.46 -1.53 7.47
N SER A 115 -10.46 -0.90 6.29
CA SER A 115 -11.68 -0.66 5.53
C SER A 115 -12.40 -1.99 5.24
N PRO A 116 -13.70 -2.12 5.54
CA PRO A 116 -14.48 -3.33 5.24
C PRO A 116 -14.64 -3.59 3.74
N ASN A 117 -14.22 -2.65 2.89
CA ASN A 117 -14.21 -2.85 1.44
C ASN A 117 -12.99 -3.64 0.97
N ILE A 118 -11.96 -3.77 1.82
CA ILE A 118 -10.79 -4.61 1.54
C ILE A 118 -11.21 -6.06 1.76
N ILE A 119 -11.37 -6.77 0.64
CA ILE A 119 -11.86 -8.15 0.60
C ILE A 119 -10.76 -9.14 0.22
N ASP A 120 -9.62 -8.63 -0.22
CA ASP A 120 -8.52 -9.41 -0.77
C ASP A 120 -7.16 -8.84 -0.32
N ILE A 121 -6.36 -9.69 0.32
CA ILE A 121 -5.00 -9.39 0.75
C ILE A 121 -4.10 -10.53 0.32
N GLU A 122 -3.03 -10.20 -0.41
CA GLU A 122 -2.09 -11.19 -0.91
C GLU A 122 -0.66 -10.91 -0.45
N PHE A 123 -0.03 -11.93 0.12
CA PHE A 123 1.38 -11.97 0.42
C PHE A 123 2.03 -13.05 -0.45
N VAL A 124 2.94 -12.66 -1.35
CA VAL A 124 3.58 -13.58 -2.31
C VAL A 124 5.10 -13.42 -2.26
N ALA A 125 5.79 -14.51 -1.93
CA ALA A 125 7.25 -14.56 -1.76
C ALA A 125 7.80 -13.42 -0.87
N SER A 126 7.02 -13.05 0.16
CA SER A 126 7.31 -11.95 1.06
C SER A 126 7.68 -12.46 2.45
N ASN A 127 8.60 -11.78 3.13
CA ASN A 127 8.92 -12.06 4.53
C ASN A 127 8.01 -11.20 5.43
N LEU A 128 7.13 -11.85 6.19
CA LEU A 128 6.15 -11.17 7.04
C LEU A 128 6.74 -10.60 8.34
N GLY A 129 8.01 -10.88 8.66
CA GLY A 129 8.66 -10.41 9.88
C GLY A 129 8.18 -11.11 11.15
N GLY A 130 7.36 -12.15 11.03
CA GLY A 130 6.77 -12.92 12.12
C GLY A 130 5.62 -13.80 11.64
N SER A 131 4.93 -14.44 12.58
CA SER A 131 3.71 -15.20 12.32
C SER A 131 2.54 -14.28 12.04
N LEU A 132 1.55 -14.76 11.28
CA LEU A 132 0.26 -14.08 11.21
C LEU A 132 -0.39 -14.00 12.60
N PRO A 133 -1.06 -12.89 12.93
CA PRO A 133 -1.73 -12.72 14.21
C PRO A 133 -2.86 -13.75 14.35
N SER A 134 -3.06 -14.28 15.55
CA SER A 134 -4.12 -15.28 15.81
C SER A 134 -5.53 -14.69 15.73
N ASP A 135 -5.67 -13.38 15.87
CA ASP A 135 -6.90 -12.59 15.80
C ASP A 135 -7.10 -11.93 14.43
N PHE A 136 -6.63 -12.57 13.35
CA PHE A 136 -6.75 -12.01 12.00
C PHE A 136 -8.21 -11.87 11.56
N ASP A 137 -9.12 -12.70 12.07
CA ASP A 137 -10.57 -12.62 11.84
C ASP A 137 -11.18 -11.34 12.43
N GLU A 138 -10.63 -10.85 13.55
CA GLU A 138 -11.03 -9.57 14.13
C GLU A 138 -10.39 -8.38 13.39
N LYS A 139 -9.12 -8.52 12.99
CA LYS A 139 -8.37 -7.46 12.29
C LYS A 139 -8.84 -7.26 10.84
N TRP A 140 -9.27 -8.32 10.19
CA TRP A 140 -9.64 -8.37 8.78
C TRP A 140 -11.06 -8.94 8.57
N PRO A 141 -12.09 -8.33 9.17
CA PRO A 141 -13.42 -8.93 9.28
C PRO A 141 -14.15 -9.09 7.95
N SER A 142 -13.67 -8.43 6.89
CA SER A 142 -14.27 -8.47 5.55
C SER A 142 -13.37 -9.12 4.49
N VAL A 143 -12.16 -9.56 4.88
CA VAL A 143 -11.25 -10.23 3.96
C VAL A 143 -11.75 -11.64 3.68
N THR A 144 -12.11 -11.89 2.43
CA THR A 144 -12.63 -13.17 1.94
C THR A 144 -11.58 -13.98 1.19
N MET A 145 -10.55 -13.32 0.66
CA MET A 145 -9.39 -13.93 0.04
C MET A 145 -8.14 -13.47 0.77
N LEU A 146 -7.40 -14.44 1.30
CA LEU A 146 -6.09 -14.24 1.90
C LEU A 146 -5.12 -15.22 1.24
N TYR A 147 -4.22 -14.70 0.40
CA TYR A 147 -3.15 -15.49 -0.20
C TYR A 147 -1.87 -15.32 0.59
N VAL A 148 -1.26 -16.45 0.94
CA VAL A 148 0.03 -16.49 1.63
C VAL A 148 0.88 -17.55 0.96
N GLU A 149 1.69 -17.11 0.00
CA GLU A 149 2.46 -17.98 -0.87
C GLU A 149 3.95 -17.71 -0.69
N HIS A 150 4.74 -18.77 -0.50
CA HIS A 150 6.20 -18.66 -0.38
C HIS A 150 6.69 -17.68 0.72
N CYS A 151 5.93 -17.50 1.80
CA CYS A 151 6.26 -16.56 2.89
C CYS A 151 7.13 -17.13 4.03
N GLY A 152 7.56 -18.39 3.94
CA GLY A 152 8.46 -19.01 4.93
C GLY A 152 7.87 -19.09 6.34
N LEU A 153 6.55 -19.28 6.44
CA LEU A 153 5.81 -19.51 7.68
C LEU A 153 5.98 -20.93 8.22
#